data_AF-A0A947FZC0-F1
#
_entry.id   AF-A0A947FZC0-F1
#
_cell.length_a   1.000
_cell.length_b   1.000
_cell.length_c   1.000
_cell.angle_alpha   90.00
_cell.angle_beta   90.00
_cell.angle_gamma   90.00
#
_symmetry.space_group_name_H-M   'P 1'
#
loop_
_entity.id
_entity.type
_entity.pdbx_description
1 polymer ?
#
loop_
_entity_poly.entity_id
_entity_poly.type
_entity_poly.pdbx_seq_one_letter_code
_entity_poly.pdbx_strand_id
1 'polypeptide(L)' 'MHVRISRGLDIPISGAPEQRIEDANAVGWVALVAMDFVGLQPRLEVDVGDRVRLGQPLLIDKNNPEVMFTSPGCGEIV' A
#
# COMPACT_ATOMS: atom_id res chain seq x y z
N MET A 1 -21.31 -15.86 -29.46
CA MET A 1 -20.58 -14.59 -29.25
C MET A 1 -21.38 -13.79 -28.22
N HIS A 2 -20.97 -13.81 -26.94
CA HIS A 2 -21.66 -13.05 -25.89
C HIS A 2 -20.99 -11.68 -25.75
N VAL A 3 -21.71 -10.62 -26.12
CA VAL A 3 -21.28 -9.23 -25.88
C VAL A 3 -21.78 -8.82 -24.49
N ARG A 4 -20.87 -8.56 -23.54
CA ARG A 4 -21.21 -7.95 -22.25
C ARG A 4 -21.32 -6.44 -22.46
N ILE A 5 -22.52 -5.88 -22.32
CA ILE A 5 -22.76 -4.44 -22.32
C ILE A 5 -22.84 -3.99 -20.86
N SER A 6 -21.89 -3.17 -20.40
CA SER A 6 -21.93 -2.51 -19.09
C SER A 6 -22.57 -1.12 -19.25
N ARG A 7 -23.63 -0.84 -18.48
CA ARG A 7 -24.30 0.47 -18.41
C ARG A 7 -23.48 1.45 -17.55
N GLY A 8 -22.25 1.74 -17.96
CA GLY A 8 -21.40 2.76 -17.35
C GLY A 8 -21.61 4.13 -18.01
N LEU A 9 -21.41 5.19 -17.26
CA LEU A 9 -21.34 6.57 -17.75
C LEU A 9 -19.86 7.00 -17.75
N ASP A 10 -19.38 7.54 -18.87
CA ASP A 10 -18.06 8.15 -18.92
C ASP A 10 -18.07 9.46 -18.12
N ILE A 11 -17.23 9.54 -17.10
CA ILE A 11 -17.18 10.71 -16.22
C ILE A 11 -16.25 11.76 -16.86
N PRO A 12 -16.75 12.94 -17.27
CA PRO A 12 -15.93 13.96 -17.94
C PRO A 12 -15.08 14.71 -16.92
N ILE A 13 -13.90 14.15 -16.60
CA ILE A 13 -12.91 14.75 -15.69
C ILE A 13 -11.69 15.20 -16.52
N SER A 14 -11.24 16.42 -16.28
CA SER A 14 -10.01 16.96 -16.88
C SER A 14 -8.77 16.55 -16.08
N GLY A 15 -7.59 16.62 -16.69
CA GLY A 15 -6.32 16.24 -16.02
C GLY A 15 -5.93 14.77 -16.18
N ALA A 16 -6.38 14.12 -17.27
CA ALA A 16 -5.90 12.78 -17.60
C ALA A 16 -4.36 12.77 -17.74
N PRO A 17 -3.66 11.79 -17.14
CA PRO A 17 -2.20 11.72 -17.23
C PRO A 17 -1.76 11.31 -18.63
N GLU A 18 -0.61 11.81 -19.06
CA GLU A 18 0.07 11.27 -20.24
C GLU A 18 0.46 9.81 -19.99
N GLN A 19 0.20 8.93 -20.95
CA GLN A 19 0.50 7.49 -20.85
C GLN A 19 1.98 7.22 -21.13
N ARG A 20 2.85 7.83 -20.33
CA ARG A 20 4.32 7.73 -20.40
C ARG A 20 4.88 7.48 -19.01
N ILE A 21 5.91 6.64 -18.92
CA ILE A 21 6.65 6.41 -17.68
C ILE A 21 7.87 7.30 -17.69
N GLU A 22 8.05 8.06 -16.61
CA GLU A 22 9.20 8.95 -16.40
C GLU A 22 9.76 8.71 -15.00
N ASP A 23 11.01 9.13 -14.77
CA ASP A 23 11.62 9.05 -13.44
C ASP A 23 10.87 9.96 -12.46
N ALA A 24 10.44 9.38 -11.34
CA ALA A 24 9.76 10.11 -10.28
C ALA A 24 10.77 10.84 -9.37
N ASN A 25 10.25 11.78 -8.58
CA ASN A 25 11.02 12.41 -7.52
C ASN A 25 11.54 11.36 -6.51
N ALA A 26 12.71 11.64 -5.93
CA ALA A 26 13.27 10.79 -4.88
C ALA A 26 12.31 10.70 -3.67
N VAL A 27 12.05 9.48 -3.20
CA VAL A 27 11.19 9.20 -2.05
C VAL A 27 12.06 8.98 -0.81
N GLY A 28 11.91 9.83 0.20
CA GLY A 28 12.65 9.71 1.46
C GLY A 28 11.95 8.86 2.53
N TRP A 29 10.63 8.69 2.43
CA TRP A 29 9.81 8.06 3.44
C TRP A 29 8.70 7.22 2.81
N VAL A 30 8.38 6.11 3.44
CA VAL A 30 7.33 5.19 3.02
C VAL A 30 6.54 4.74 4.25
N ALA A 31 5.26 4.41 4.05
CA ALA A 31 4.39 3.99 5.12
C ALA A 31 3.40 2.93 4.64
N LEU A 32 2.96 2.09 5.57
CA LEU A 32 1.77 1.26 5.41
C LEU A 32 0.60 1.93 6.12
N VAL A 33 -0.52 2.10 5.43
CA VAL A 33 -1.73 2.69 6.00
C VAL A 33 -2.69 1.55 6.38
N ALA A 34 -2.79 1.27 7.67
CA ALA A 34 -3.64 0.16 8.16
C ALA A 34 -5.11 0.29 7.74
N MET A 35 -5.60 1.51 7.53
CA MET A 35 -6.98 1.78 7.11
C MET A 35 -7.31 1.34 5.69
N ASP A 36 -6.29 1.11 4.84
CA ASP A 36 -6.47 0.60 3.48
C ASP A 36 -6.91 -0.88 3.48
N PHE A 37 -6.76 -1.57 4.61
CA PHE A 37 -7.09 -2.98 4.77
C PHE A 37 -8.39 -3.17 5.55
N VAL A 38 -9.47 -3.49 4.83
CA VAL A 38 -10.81 -3.67 5.41
C VAL A 38 -10.80 -4.79 6.45
N GLY A 39 -11.21 -4.47 7.68
CA GLY A 39 -11.36 -5.44 8.77
C GLY A 39 -10.04 -5.79 9.49
N LEU A 40 -8.93 -5.17 9.12
CA LEU A 40 -7.64 -5.38 9.78
C LEU A 40 -7.70 -4.95 11.26
N GLN A 41 -7.27 -5.83 12.15
CA GLN A 41 -6.97 -5.49 13.54
C GLN A 41 -5.45 -5.49 13.75
N PRO A 42 -4.77 -4.34 13.58
CA PRO A 42 -3.32 -4.31 13.54
C PRO A 42 -2.71 -4.57 14.92
N ARG A 43 -1.63 -5.34 14.93
CA ARG A 43 -0.64 -5.41 16.02
C ARG A 43 0.72 -5.09 15.44
N LEU A 44 1.39 -4.08 15.98
CA LEU A 44 2.75 -3.72 15.58
C LEU A 44 3.75 -4.76 16.10
N GLU A 45 4.72 -5.11 15.27
CA GLU A 45 5.85 -6.01 15.59
C GLU A 45 7.18 -5.23 15.67
N VAL A 46 7.12 -3.90 15.58
CA VAL A 46 8.26 -2.97 15.65
C VAL A 46 7.89 -1.74 16.47
N ASP A 47 8.90 -1.05 16.98
CA ASP A 47 8.79 0.21 17.70
C ASP A 47 9.52 1.36 16.96
N VAL A 48 9.22 2.60 17.35
CA VAL A 48 9.94 3.78 16.84
C VAL A 48 11.42 3.68 17.19
N GLY A 49 12.30 3.92 16.21
CA GLY A 49 13.75 3.77 16.31
C GLY A 49 14.26 2.39 15.85
N ASP A 50 13.38 1.43 15.59
CA ASP A 50 13.81 0.13 15.08
C ASP A 50 14.36 0.24 13.65
N ARG A 51 15.47 -0.46 13.40
CA ARG A 51 15.99 -0.66 12.05
C ARG A 51 15.30 -1.83 11.37
N VAL A 52 14.74 -1.59 10.20
CA VAL A 52 13.99 -2.59 9.43
C VAL A 52 14.62 -2.85 8.08
N ARG A 53 14.55 -4.11 7.64
CA ARG A 53 14.94 -4.52 6.28
C ARG A 53 13.74 -4.52 5.36
N LEU A 54 14.01 -4.45 4.05
CA LEU A 54 12.99 -4.70 3.04
C LEU A 54 12.36 -6.07 3.28
N GLY A 55 11.03 -6.13 3.33
CA GLY A 55 10.29 -7.37 3.59
C GLY A 55 10.22 -7.81 5.06
N GLN A 56 10.79 -7.05 6.01
CA GLN A 56 10.63 -7.33 7.44
C GLN A 56 9.19 -7.05 7.89
N PRO A 57 8.53 -7.94 8.65
CA PRO A 57 7.20 -7.68 9.20
C PRO A 57 7.18 -6.43 10.08
N LEU A 58 6.22 -5.54 9.82
CA LEU A 58 5.96 -4.32 10.60
C LEU A 58 4.72 -4.49 11.48
N LEU A 59 3.69 -5.15 10.95
CA LEU A 59 2.47 -5.44 11.67
C LEU A 59 1.83 -6.74 11.20
N ILE A 60 1.00 -7.32 12.05
CA ILE A 60 0.18 -8.50 11.78
C ILE A 60 -1.29 -8.20 12.03
N ASP A 61 -2.17 -8.97 11.38
CA ASP A 61 -3.59 -8.98 11.74
C ASP A 61 -3.83 -9.90 12.94
N LYS A 62 -4.40 -9.39 14.02
CA LYS A 62 -4.77 -10.21 15.19
C LYS A 62 -5.80 -11.28 14.84
N ASN A 63 -6.67 -11.03 13.86
CA ASN A 63 -7.67 -11.99 13.42
C ASN A 63 -7.09 -13.06 12.49
N ASN A 64 -5.98 -12.76 11.81
CA ASN A 64 -5.32 -13.67 10.89
C ASN A 64 -3.78 -13.56 11.01
N PRO A 65 -3.18 -14.20 12.04
CA PRO A 65 -1.76 -14.03 12.34
C PRO A 65 -0.80 -14.52 11.25
N GLU A 66 -1.27 -15.34 10.31
CA GLU A 66 -0.48 -15.80 9.16
C GLU A 66 -0.25 -14.67 8.13
N VAL A 67 -1.08 -13.63 8.17
CA VAL A 67 -0.95 -12.45 7.29
C VAL A 67 -0.03 -11.43 7.94
N MET A 68 1.17 -11.31 7.35
CA MET A 68 2.19 -10.34 7.74
C MET A 68 2.23 -9.19 6.74
N PHE A 69 2.24 -7.97 7.27
CA PHE A 69 2.43 -6.75 6.49
C PHE A 69 3.86 -6.27 6.68
N THR A 70 4.60 -6.20 5.57
CA THR A 70 6.05 -6.07 5.59
C THR A 70 6.53 -4.72 5.11
N SER A 71 7.74 -4.35 5.51
CA SER A 71 8.34 -3.07 5.16
C SER A 71 8.55 -2.93 3.66
N PRO A 72 8.00 -1.89 3.01
CA PRO A 72 8.24 -1.59 1.61
C PRO A 72 9.63 -0.97 1.37
N GLY A 73 10.39 -0.65 2.43
CA GLY A 73 11.73 -0.08 2.35
C GLY A 73 12.69 -0.62 3.42
N CYS A 74 13.97 -0.30 3.29
CA CYS A 74 14.98 -0.51 4.32
C CYS A 74 15.26 0.83 5.01
N GLY A 75 15.30 0.88 6.34
CA GLY A 75 15.48 2.13 7.05
C GLY A 75 15.23 2.01 8.55
N GLU A 76 14.79 3.11 9.14
CA GLU A 76 14.45 3.24 10.56
C GLU A 76 12.98 3.64 10.68
N ILE A 77 12.27 3.06 11.66
CA ILE A 77 10.89 3.45 11.97
C ILE A 77 10.91 4.80 12.67
N VAL A 78 10.15 5.77 12.14
CA VAL A 78 10.02 7.14 12.68
C VAL A 78 8.60 7.48 13.07
#